data_AF-A0A0A8USP8-F1
#
_entry.id   AF-A0A0A8USP8-F1
#
_cell.length_a   1.000
_cell.length_b   1.000
_cell.length_c   1.000
_cell.angle_alpha   90.00
_cell.angle_beta   90.00
_cell.angle_gamma   90.00
#
_symmetry.space_group_name_H-M   'P 1'
#
loop_
_entity.id
_entity.type
_entity.pdbx_description
1 polymer ?
#
loop_
_entity_poly.entity_id
_entity_poly.type
_entity_poly.pdbx_seq_one_letter_code
_entity_poly.pdbx_strand_id
1 'polypeptide(L)'
;MGDLDHFKKVNDQFGHLAGDEVLRIFGNLLKQHACPNDDYCHYGGEEFLLVLPKVEKNLALERAEQLRSALSVAPIIYGASVLSVTASFGVATSPYDGQTGDE
;
A
#
# COMPACT_ATOMS: atom_id res chain seq x y z
N MET A 1 5.92 1.95 4.38
CA MET A 1 4.93 0.93 4.76
C MET A 1 3.55 1.52 4.54
N GLY A 2 2.66 0.80 3.86
CA GLY A 2 1.27 1.17 3.64
C GLY A 2 0.34 0.20 4.37
N ASP A 3 -0.73 0.73 4.95
CA ASP A 3 -1.76 -0.01 5.69
C ASP A 3 -3.14 0.38 5.13
N LEU A 4 -3.99 -0.61 4.83
CA LEU A 4 -5.32 -0.35 4.27
C LEU A 4 -6.28 0.18 5.35
N ASP A 5 -6.80 1.38 5.14
CA ASP A 5 -7.67 2.01 6.15
C ASP A 5 -8.99 1.23 6.27
N HIS A 6 -9.31 0.82 7.50
CA HIS A 6 -10.56 0.12 7.83
C HIS A 6 -10.79 -1.20 7.08
N PHE A 7 -9.74 -1.93 6.68
CA PHE A 7 -9.88 -3.20 5.93
C PHE A 7 -10.79 -4.22 6.62
N LYS A 8 -10.72 -4.32 7.96
CA LYS A 8 -11.63 -5.19 8.72
C LYS A 8 -13.10 -4.88 8.47
N LYS A 9 -13.49 -3.60 8.34
CA LYS A 9 -14.88 -3.23 8.02
C LYS A 9 -15.29 -3.70 6.63
N VAL A 10 -14.36 -3.69 5.67
CA VAL A 10 -14.60 -4.24 4.33
C VAL A 10 -14.90 -5.74 4.43
N ASN A 11 -14.07 -6.48 5.16
CA ASN A 11 -14.29 -7.91 5.38
C ASN A 11 -15.60 -8.20 6.11
N ASP A 12 -15.90 -7.45 7.17
CA ASP A 12 -17.12 -7.64 7.96
C ASP A 12 -18.39 -7.32 7.15
N GLN A 13 -18.32 -6.37 6.20
CA GLN A 13 -19.47 -5.93 5.41
C GLN A 13 -19.67 -6.72 4.12
N PHE A 14 -18.59 -7.07 3.42
CA PHE A 14 -18.64 -7.67 2.08
C PHE A 14 -18.07 -9.10 2.02
N GLY A 15 -17.52 -9.60 3.13
CA GLY A 15 -16.90 -10.91 3.26
C GLY A 15 -15.42 -10.91 2.85
N HIS A 16 -14.70 -11.94 3.30
CA HIS A 16 -13.25 -12.08 3.09
C HIS A 16 -12.84 -12.09 1.61
N LEU A 17 -13.67 -12.66 0.73
CA LEU A 17 -13.39 -12.66 -0.72
C LEU A 17 -13.37 -11.24 -1.32
N ALA A 18 -14.14 -10.30 -0.76
CA ALA A 18 -14.07 -8.90 -1.16
C ALA A 18 -12.77 -8.26 -0.65
N GLY A 19 -12.35 -8.60 0.57
CA GLY A 19 -11.05 -8.19 1.11
C GLY A 19 -9.88 -8.70 0.27
N ASP A 20 -9.91 -9.96 -0.16
CA ASP A 20 -8.88 -10.53 -1.04
C ASP A 20 -8.76 -9.74 -2.35
N GLU A 21 -9.91 -9.30 -2.91
CA GLU A 21 -9.92 -8.46 -4.10
C GLU A 21 -9.32 -7.07 -3.84
N VAL A 22 -9.59 -6.49 -2.67
CA VAL A 22 -8.94 -5.24 -2.25
C VAL A 22 -7.42 -5.41 -2.13
N LEU A 23 -6.95 -6.47 -1.47
CA LEU A 23 -5.52 -6.78 -1.35
C LEU A 23 -4.86 -6.96 -2.72
N ARG A 24 -5.57 -7.64 -3.64
CA ARG A 24 -5.10 -7.85 -5.02
C ARG A 24 -4.94 -6.53 -5.77
N ILE A 25 -5.92 -5.63 -5.68
CA ILE A 25 -5.84 -4.31 -6.33
C ILE A 25 -4.73 -3.47 -5.71
N PHE A 26 -4.60 -3.46 -4.38
CA PHE A 26 -3.55 -2.69 -3.72
C PHE A 26 -2.15 -3.21 -4.10
N GLY A 27 -1.94 -4.53 -4.09
CA GLY A 27 -0.68 -5.13 -4.54
C GLY A 27 -0.35 -4.84 -6.01
N ASN A 28 -1.37 -4.81 -6.89
CA ASN A 28 -1.18 -4.42 -8.29
C ASN A 28 -0.79 -2.94 -8.42
N LEU A 29 -1.37 -2.04 -7.64
CA LEU A 29 -0.99 -0.63 -7.61
C LEU A 29 0.45 -0.45 -7.14
N LEU A 30 0.85 -1.13 -6.06
CA LEU A 30 2.25 -1.15 -5.61
C LEU A 30 3.20 -1.60 -6.72
N LYS A 31 2.87 -2.70 -7.40
CA LYS A 31 3.67 -3.21 -8.52
C LYS A 31 3.76 -2.23 -9.70
N GLN A 32 2.68 -1.52 -10.01
CA GLN A 32 2.66 -0.53 -11.10
C GLN A 32 3.50 0.71 -10.79
N HIS A 33 3.59 1.09 -9.53
CA HIS A 33 4.38 2.23 -9.08
C HIS A 33 5.83 1.87 -8.74
N ALA A 34 6.14 0.58 -8.53
CA ALA A 34 7.50 0.11 -8.30
C ALA A 34 8.37 0.19 -9.58
N CYS A 35 9.60 0.66 -9.42
CA CYS A 35 10.64 0.58 -10.45
C CYS A 35 11.41 -0.74 -10.37
N PRO A 36 12.23 -1.10 -11.39
CA PRO A 36 12.94 -2.38 -11.42
C PRO A 36 13.90 -2.65 -10.26
N ASN A 37 14.35 -1.60 -9.56
CA ASN A 37 15.24 -1.70 -8.41
C ASN A 37 14.49 -1.57 -7.07
N ASP A 38 13.18 -1.35 -7.10
CA ASP A 38 12.36 -1.24 -5.89
C ASP A 38 11.89 -2.64 -5.49
N ASP A 39 11.97 -2.97 -4.21
CA ASP A 39 11.39 -4.20 -3.67
C ASP A 39 10.02 -3.90 -3.07
N TYR A 40 9.06 -4.78 -3.27
CA TYR A 40 7.73 -4.65 -2.67
C TYR A 40 7.23 -6.01 -2.18
N CYS A 41 6.50 -6.01 -1.07
CA CYS A 41 5.92 -7.22 -0.53
C CYS A 41 4.62 -6.95 0.25
N HIS A 42 3.81 -8.01 0.35
CA HIS A 42 2.71 -8.09 1.31
C HIS A 42 3.32 -8.54 2.65
N TYR A 43 3.37 -7.63 3.62
CA TYR A 43 4.12 -7.82 4.86
C TYR A 43 3.29 -8.55 5.92
N GLY A 44 2.01 -8.20 6.01
CA GLY A 44 1.07 -8.71 7.01
C GLY A 44 -0.37 -8.58 6.51
N GLY A 45 -1.36 -8.92 7.34
CA GLY A 45 -2.77 -9.06 6.93
C GLY A 45 -3.27 -8.00 5.94
N GLU A 46 -3.16 -6.72 6.30
CA GLU A 46 -3.56 -5.58 5.46
C GLU A 46 -2.39 -4.63 5.11
N GLU A 47 -1.17 -5.05 5.42
CA GLU A 47 0.05 -4.23 5.40
C GLU A 47 0.95 -4.57 4.21
N PHE A 48 1.44 -3.55 3.53
CA PHE A 48 2.36 -3.67 2.39
C PHE A 48 3.62 -2.83 2.59
N LEU A 49 4.74 -3.36 2.13
CA LEU A 49 6.02 -2.67 2.17
C LEU A 49 6.51 -2.36 0.76
N LEU A 50 7.08 -1.18 0.59
CA LEU A 50 7.82 -0.74 -0.59
C LEU A 50 9.17 -0.21 -0.10
N VAL A 51 10.24 -0.84 -0.55
CA VAL A 51 11.62 -0.47 -0.26
C VAL A 51 12.20 0.20 -1.49
N LEU A 52 12.78 1.39 -1.28
CA LEU A 52 13.24 2.28 -2.35
C LEU A 52 14.75 2.50 -2.23
N PRO A 53 15.61 1.65 -2.83
CA PRO A 53 17.05 1.80 -2.73
C PRO A 53 17.54 3.09 -3.37
N LYS A 54 18.41 3.82 -2.67
CA LYS A 54 19.05 5.06 -3.18
C LYS A 54 18.04 6.16 -3.56
N VAL A 55 16.89 6.19 -2.91
CA VAL A 55 15.87 7.22 -3.09
C VAL A 55 15.90 8.20 -1.91
N GLU A 56 15.97 9.49 -2.22
CA GLU A 56 15.91 10.57 -1.24
C GLU A 56 14.53 10.67 -0.58
N LYS A 57 14.48 11.13 0.68
CA LYS A 57 13.25 11.18 1.49
C LYS A 57 12.10 11.92 0.81
N ASN A 58 12.37 13.05 0.15
CA ASN A 58 11.35 13.83 -0.54
C ASN A 58 10.72 13.06 -1.70
N LEU A 59 11.53 12.33 -2.47
CA LEU A 59 11.02 11.52 -3.56
C LEU A 59 10.26 10.29 -3.03
N ALA A 60 10.71 9.69 -1.91
CA ALA A 60 9.98 8.61 -1.25
C ALA A 60 8.60 9.07 -0.75
N LEU A 61 8.50 10.27 -0.18
CA LEU A 61 7.22 10.88 0.21
C LEU A 61 6.32 11.12 -1.01
N GLU A 62 6.87 11.62 -2.10
CA GLU A 62 6.11 11.87 -3.33
C GLU A 62 5.56 10.55 -3.92
N ARG A 63 6.37 9.48 -3.92
CA ARG A 63 5.95 8.13 -4.33
C ARG A 63 4.83 7.58 -3.44
N ALA A 64 4.94 7.76 -2.13
CA ALA A 64 3.92 7.35 -1.18
C ALA A 64 2.59 8.09 -1.42
N GLU A 65 2.65 9.41 -1.66
CA GLU A 65 1.46 10.22 -1.95
C GLU A 65 0.81 9.85 -3.30
N GLN A 66 1.62 9.54 -4.31
CA GLN A 66 1.13 9.03 -5.60
C GLN A 66 0.38 7.71 -5.42
N LEU A 67 0.92 6.77 -4.64
CA LEU A 67 0.25 5.50 -4.31
C LEU A 67 -1.06 5.72 -3.54
N ARG A 68 -1.03 6.58 -2.52
CA ARG A 68 -2.21 6.94 -1.73
C ARG A 68 -3.32 7.52 -2.59
N SER A 69 -2.97 8.48 -3.45
CA SER A 69 -3.91 9.11 -4.36
C SER A 69 -4.45 8.11 -5.39
N ALA A 70 -3.59 7.28 -5.97
CA ALA A 70 -3.99 6.26 -6.95
C ALA A 70 -4.99 5.25 -6.35
N LEU A 71 -4.75 4.78 -5.12
CA LEU A 71 -5.65 3.87 -4.43
C LEU A 71 -7.00 4.54 -4.14
N SER A 72 -7.01 5.80 -3.66
CA SER A 72 -8.25 6.49 -3.30
C SER A 72 -9.23 6.68 -4.46
N VAL A 73 -8.72 6.72 -5.70
CA VAL A 73 -9.52 6.89 -6.92
C VAL A 73 -9.68 5.59 -7.70
N ALA A 74 -9.13 4.47 -7.22
CA ALA A 74 -9.26 3.16 -7.86
C ALA A 74 -10.59 2.51 -7.46
N PRO A 75 -11.58 2.37 -8.37
CA PRO A 75 -12.80 1.66 -8.05
C PRO A 75 -12.52 0.15 -7.97
N ILE A 76 -12.91 -0.48 -6.86
CA ILE A 76 -12.78 -1.92 -6.67
C ILE A 76 -14.15 -2.54 -6.93
N ILE A 77 -14.30 -3.18 -8.09
CA ILE A 77 -15.55 -3.80 -8.51
C ILE A 77 -15.62 -5.20 -7.91
N TYR A 78 -16.61 -5.45 -7.05
CA TYR A 78 -16.86 -6.75 -6.46
C TYR A 78 -18.35 -7.11 -6.54
N GLY A 79 -18.69 -8.04 -7.43
CA GLY A 79 -20.07 -8.40 -7.73
C GLY A 79 -20.86 -7.20 -8.28
N ALA A 80 -21.94 -6.82 -7.57
CA ALA A 80 -22.75 -5.64 -7.90
C ALA A 80 -22.33 -4.37 -7.12
N SER A 81 -21.29 -4.46 -6.30
CA SER A 81 -20.82 -3.36 -5.46
C SER A 81 -19.54 -2.74 -6.03
N VAL A 82 -19.39 -1.43 -5.81
CA VAL A 82 -18.15 -0.70 -6.07
C VAL A 82 -17.63 -0.23 -4.73
N LEU A 83 -16.46 -0.74 -4.34
CA LEU A 83 -15.77 -0.39 -3.10
C LEU A 83 -14.77 0.72 -3.40
N SER A 84 -14.64 1.64 -2.45
CA SER A 84 -13.57 2.63 -2.41
C SER A 84 -12.87 2.48 -1.07
N VAL A 85 -11.54 2.35 -1.13
CA VAL A 85 -10.69 2.18 0.04
C VAL A 85 -9.56 3.21 -0.03
N THR A 86 -9.01 3.53 1.12
CA THR A 86 -7.82 4.36 1.24
C THR A 86 -6.75 3.57 1.98
N ALA A 87 -5.52 4.07 1.96
CA ALA A 87 -4.44 3.53 2.76
C ALA A 87 -3.64 4.65 3.38
N SER A 88 -3.09 4.39 4.56
CA SER A 88 -2.17 5.27 5.26
C SER A 88 -0.74 4.81 5.01
N PHE A 89 0.18 5.74 4.75
CA PHE A 89 1.58 5.42 4.43
C PHE A 89 2.55 6.08 5.42
N GLY A 90 3.38 5.25 6.06
CA GLY A 90 4.57 5.67 6.79
C GLY A 90 5.82 5.60 5.91
N VAL A 91 6.64 6.65 5.93
CA VAL A 91 7.91 6.74 5.19
C VAL A 91 9.06 6.97 6.17
N ALA A 92 10.09 6.15 6.05
CA ALA A 92 11.34 6.27 6.80
C ALA A 92 12.53 6.06 5.84
N THR A 93 13.64 6.77 6.07
CA THR A 93 14.88 6.61 5.29
C THR A 93 16.06 6.23 6.18
N SER A 94 16.96 5.39 5.66
CA SER A 94 18.23 5.09 6.32
C SER A 94 19.37 5.89 5.67
N PRO A 95 20.32 6.47 6.44
CA PRO A 95 20.51 6.32 7.89
C PRO A 95 19.80 7.36 8.77
N TYR A 96 18.97 8.24 8.21
CA TYR A 96 18.47 9.42 8.93
C TYR A 96 17.35 9.12 9.93
N ASP A 97 16.38 8.30 9.56
CA ASP A 97 15.24 7.91 10.39
C ASP A 97 15.48 6.57 11.12
N GLY A 98 16.54 5.83 10.77
CA GLY A 98 16.92 4.56 11.38
C GLY A 98 18.28 4.07 10.89
N GLN A 99 19.09 3.52 11.80
CA GLN A 99 20.47 3.10 11.51
C GLN A 99 20.62 1.60 11.25
N THR A 100 19.60 0.81 11.61
CA THR A 100 19.57 -0.67 11.53
C THR A 100 18.20 -1.14 11.07
N GLY A 101 18.13 -2.25 10.34
CA GLY A 101 16.87 -2.83 9.85
C GLY A 101 16.05 -3.58 10.91
N ASP A 102 16.50 -3.55 12.16
CA ASP A 102 15.98 -4.31 13.29
C ASP A 102 15.82 -3.35 14.49
N GLU A 103 15.05 -2.27 14.31
CA GLU A 103 14.51 -1.43 15.39
C GLU A 103 13.13 -0.89 15.00
#